data_AF-A0A812NP55-F1
#
_entry.id   AF-A0A812NP55-F1
#
_cell.length_a   1.000
_cell.length_b   1.000
_cell.length_c   1.000
_cell.angle_alpha   90.00
_cell.angle_beta   90.00
_cell.angle_gamma   90.00
#
_symmetry.space_group_name_H-M   'P 1'
#
loop_
_entity.id
_entity.type
_entity.pdbx_description
1 polymer ?
#
loop_
_entity_poly.entity_id
_entity_poly.type
_entity_poly.pdbx_seq_one_letter_code
_entity_poly.pdbx_strand_id
1 'polypeptide(L)'
;MWVPLTTAVHWQAYPWREASHPLLQRRSTRADGATVFSCSFGGHVLALLSHHIVHGEVVVPGACYLEMIVAGCTTFVGSEPWCVENLGFAKPLVLRLLPDGSLEEPTEMRLVLWPDGRLEVESEIGGDPEDSIVSVHVEATLVRKSGGWVKTNRPEQDAR
;
A
#
# COMPACT_ATOMS: atom_id res chain seq x y z
N MET A 1 -31.19 20.97 53.45
CA MET A 1 -29.99 21.72 53.02
C MET A 1 -29.32 20.89 51.93
N TRP A 2 -29.40 21.33 50.66
CA TRP A 2 -28.83 20.62 49.50
C TRP A 2 -27.56 21.35 49.07
N VAL A 3 -26.46 20.61 48.85
CA VAL A 3 -25.19 21.15 48.37
C VAL A 3 -24.97 20.60 46.95
N PRO A 4 -24.91 21.42 45.90
CA PRO A 4 -24.65 20.91 44.57
C PRO A 4 -23.17 20.56 44.43
N LEU A 5 -22.87 19.34 44.00
CA LEU A 5 -21.54 18.96 43.55
C LEU A 5 -21.44 19.30 42.06
N THR A 6 -20.70 20.35 41.73
CA THR A 6 -20.31 20.64 40.34
C THR A 6 -19.10 19.78 40.00
N THR A 7 -19.31 18.65 39.33
CA THR A 7 -18.23 17.92 38.68
C THR A 7 -17.73 18.75 37.50
N ALA A 8 -16.55 19.32 37.61
CA ALA A 8 -15.88 19.97 36.49
C ALA A 8 -15.47 18.91 35.47
N VAL A 9 -16.07 18.94 34.28
CA VAL A 9 -15.67 18.08 33.16
C VAL A 9 -14.46 18.73 32.51
N HIS A 10 -13.31 18.06 32.54
CA HIS A 10 -12.09 18.55 31.92
C HIS A 10 -11.97 18.03 30.49
N TRP A 11 -12.42 18.83 29.51
CA TRP A 11 -12.28 18.49 28.10
C TRP A 11 -10.82 18.59 27.67
N GLN A 12 -10.18 17.44 27.42
CA GLN A 12 -8.90 17.40 26.72
C GLN A 12 -9.17 17.32 25.22
N ALA A 13 -8.66 18.28 24.45
CA ALA A 13 -8.71 18.22 23.00
C ALA A 13 -7.72 17.16 22.52
N TYR A 14 -8.22 16.02 22.06
CA TYR A 14 -7.42 15.08 21.29
C TYR A 14 -7.27 15.62 19.87
N PRO A 15 -6.06 15.92 19.39
CA PRO A 15 -5.89 16.34 18.01
C PRO A 15 -6.26 15.16 17.12
N TRP A 16 -7.33 15.32 16.33
CA TRP A 16 -7.60 14.43 15.21
C TRP A 16 -6.40 14.48 14.27
N ARG A 17 -5.68 13.36 14.17
CA ARG A 17 -4.67 13.15 13.14
C ARG A 17 -5.27 12.19 12.15
N GLU A 18 -5.20 12.54 10.87
CA GLU A 18 -5.41 11.56 9.81
C GLU A 18 -4.41 10.41 10.02
N ALA A 19 -4.93 9.19 10.19
CA ALA A 19 -4.07 8.03 10.32
C ALA A 19 -3.32 7.84 8.99
N SER A 20 -1.99 7.69 9.06
CA SER A 20 -1.19 7.35 7.90
C SER A 20 -1.69 6.05 7.29
N HIS A 21 -1.77 5.99 5.96
CA HIS A 21 -2.18 4.78 5.26
C HIS A 21 -1.27 3.60 5.69
N PRO A 22 -1.81 2.43 6.13
CA PRO A 22 -1.01 1.35 6.69
C PRO A 22 0.08 0.79 5.77
N LEU A 23 -0.10 0.96 4.46
CA LEU A 23 0.86 0.55 3.42
C LEU A 23 1.81 1.68 2.96
N LEU A 24 1.69 2.90 3.49
CA LEU A 24 2.56 4.05 3.19
C LEU A 24 3.17 4.63 4.48
N GLN A 25 3.81 3.78 5.28
CA GLN A 25 4.33 4.14 6.60
C GLN A 25 5.53 5.10 6.51
N ARG A 26 6.36 4.93 5.48
CA ARG A 26 7.54 5.78 5.22
C ARG A 26 7.51 6.30 3.80
N ARG A 27 8.14 7.46 3.60
CA ARG A 27 8.40 8.07 2.30
C ARG A 27 9.86 8.49 2.22
N SER A 28 10.52 8.17 1.11
CA SER A 28 11.89 8.59 0.81
C SER A 28 12.05 8.87 -0.69
N THR A 29 13.25 9.33 -1.08
CA THR A 29 13.61 9.59 -2.47
C THR A 29 14.93 8.89 -2.77
N ARG A 30 15.00 8.12 -3.87
CA ARG A 30 16.22 7.47 -4.36
C ARG A 30 17.11 8.47 -5.12
N ALA A 31 18.38 8.11 -5.31
CA ALA A 31 19.35 8.93 -6.02
C ALA A 31 18.99 9.18 -7.50
N ASP A 32 18.22 8.27 -8.11
CA ASP A 32 17.69 8.38 -9.47
C ASP A 32 16.42 9.26 -9.57
N GLY A 33 16.00 9.88 -8.46
CA GLY A 33 14.82 10.74 -8.38
C GLY A 33 13.51 10.01 -8.16
N ALA A 34 13.50 8.68 -8.01
CA ALA A 34 12.29 7.95 -7.71
C ALA A 34 11.78 8.25 -6.29
N THR A 35 10.47 8.46 -6.15
CA THR A 35 9.80 8.49 -4.83
C THR A 35 9.52 7.07 -4.39
N VAL A 36 9.87 6.75 -3.14
CA VAL A 36 9.61 5.44 -2.54
C VAL A 36 8.64 5.61 -1.39
N PHE A 37 7.55 4.86 -1.42
CA PHE A 37 6.69 4.64 -0.27
C PHE A 37 6.89 3.23 0.25
N SER A 38 6.90 3.03 1.56
CA SER A 38 7.14 1.70 2.10
C SER A 38 6.36 1.38 3.36
N CYS A 39 6.17 0.08 3.60
CA CYS A 39 5.63 -0.45 4.84
C CYS A 39 6.35 -1.74 5.24
N SER A 40 6.58 -1.91 6.54
CA SER A 40 6.94 -3.20 7.10
C SER A 40 5.66 -3.94 7.49
N PHE A 41 5.64 -5.25 7.28
CA PHE A 41 4.52 -6.07 7.70
C PHE A 41 4.58 -6.32 9.21
N GLY A 42 3.54 -5.92 9.93
CA GLY A 42 3.42 -6.12 11.36
C GLY A 42 2.02 -5.84 11.88
N GLY A 43 1.76 -6.23 13.13
CA GLY A 43 0.48 -5.99 13.80
C GLY A 43 -0.74 -6.42 12.97
N HIS A 44 -1.73 -5.54 12.88
CA HIS A 44 -2.99 -5.84 12.20
C HIS A 44 -2.85 -6.07 10.68
N VAL A 45 -1.86 -5.47 10.02
CA VAL A 45 -1.63 -5.70 8.58
C VAL A 45 -1.17 -7.14 8.37
N LEU A 46 -0.19 -7.60 9.14
CA LEU A 46 0.28 -8.98 9.03
C LEU A 46 -0.82 -9.99 9.39
N ALA A 47 -1.60 -9.71 10.44
CA ALA A 47 -2.74 -10.55 10.83
C ALA A 47 -3.86 -10.60 9.78
N LEU A 48 -4.05 -9.54 9.00
CA LEU A 48 -4.99 -9.57 7.87
C LEU A 48 -4.45 -10.42 6.72
N LEU A 49 -3.17 -10.21 6.37
CA LEU A 49 -2.52 -10.87 5.25
C LEU A 49 -2.30 -12.36 5.48
N SER A 50 -2.14 -12.81 6.73
CA SER A 50 -1.97 -14.22 7.09
C SER A 50 -3.18 -15.10 6.73
N HIS A 51 -4.34 -14.51 6.45
CA HIS A 51 -5.53 -15.24 5.98
C HIS A 51 -5.54 -15.49 4.46
N HIS A 52 -4.65 -14.87 3.69
CA HIS A 52 -4.56 -15.10 2.25
C HIS A 52 -3.53 -16.19 1.92
N ILE A 53 -4.02 -17.43 1.86
CA ILE A 53 -3.21 -18.63 1.71
C ILE A 53 -3.34 -19.20 0.30
N VAL A 54 -2.22 -19.44 -0.37
CA VAL A 54 -2.13 -20.07 -1.68
C VAL A 54 -1.15 -21.23 -1.59
N HIS A 55 -1.62 -22.44 -1.91
CA HIS A 55 -0.80 -23.66 -1.81
C HIS A 55 -0.10 -23.88 -0.45
N GLY A 56 -0.75 -23.47 0.64
CA GLY A 56 -0.24 -23.64 2.01
C GLY A 56 0.68 -22.51 2.49
N GLU A 57 1.04 -21.58 1.61
CA GLU A 57 1.90 -20.44 1.94
C GLU A 57 1.07 -19.16 2.09
N VAL A 58 1.46 -18.29 3.01
CA VAL A 58 0.88 -16.94 3.10
C VAL A 58 1.45 -16.11 1.97
N VAL A 59 0.57 -15.66 1.06
CA VAL A 59 0.96 -14.88 -0.12
C VAL A 59 0.30 -13.51 -0.04
N VAL A 60 1.05 -12.44 -0.26
CA VAL A 60 0.46 -11.09 -0.34
C VAL A 60 -0.55 -11.06 -1.51
N PRO A 61 -1.83 -10.70 -1.27
CA PRO A 61 -2.85 -10.72 -2.29
C PRO A 61 -2.62 -9.63 -3.33
N GLY A 62 -3.03 -9.89 -4.58
CA GLY A 62 -2.99 -8.92 -5.67
C GLY A 62 -3.58 -7.55 -5.29
N ALA A 63 -4.70 -7.57 -4.54
CA ALA A 63 -5.37 -6.37 -4.05
C ALA A 63 -4.52 -5.53 -3.09
N CYS A 64 -3.60 -6.13 -2.33
CA CYS A 64 -2.72 -5.40 -1.42
C CYS A 64 -1.71 -4.54 -2.20
N TYR A 65 -1.16 -5.09 -3.30
CA TYR A 65 -0.31 -4.31 -4.20
C TYR A 65 -1.10 -3.16 -4.84
N LEU A 66 -2.32 -3.43 -5.31
CA LEU A 66 -3.18 -2.41 -5.90
C LEU A 66 -3.53 -1.30 -4.90
N GLU A 67 -3.82 -1.64 -3.64
CA GLU A 67 -4.09 -0.66 -2.60
C GLU A 67 -2.87 0.24 -2.35
N MET A 68 -1.67 -0.34 -2.24
CA MET A 68 -0.44 0.43 -2.10
C MET A 68 -0.22 1.35 -3.31
N ILE A 69 -0.42 0.84 -4.53
CA ILE A 69 -0.31 1.62 -5.77
C ILE A 69 -1.30 2.78 -5.77
N VAL A 70 -2.58 2.54 -5.45
CA VAL A 70 -3.62 3.56 -5.45
C VAL A 70 -3.32 4.65 -4.41
N ALA A 71 -3.02 4.27 -3.18
CA ALA A 71 -2.70 5.21 -2.12
C ALA A 71 -1.43 6.03 -2.46
N GLY A 72 -0.39 5.37 -2.97
CA GLY A 72 0.88 6.00 -3.29
C GLY A 72 0.79 6.91 -4.51
N CYS A 73 0.12 6.49 -5.58
CA CYS A 73 -0.12 7.31 -6.77
C CYS A 73 -0.99 8.53 -6.43
N THR A 74 -2.03 8.38 -5.63
CA THR A 74 -2.85 9.51 -5.17
C THR A 74 -2.00 10.52 -4.39
N THR A 75 -1.15 10.02 -3.49
CA THR A 75 -0.24 10.87 -2.71
C THR A 75 0.83 11.55 -3.58
N PHE A 76 1.28 10.88 -4.65
CA PHE A 76 2.30 11.38 -5.57
C PHE A 76 1.76 12.39 -6.59
N VAL A 77 0.57 12.12 -7.13
CA VAL A 77 -0.06 12.92 -8.20
C VAL A 77 -0.82 14.11 -7.65
N GLY A 78 -1.43 13.98 -6.46
CA GLY A 78 -2.36 14.95 -5.90
C GLY A 78 -3.77 14.78 -6.48
N SER A 79 -4.42 15.90 -6.79
CA SER A 79 -5.82 15.94 -7.26
C SER A 79 -6.03 15.69 -8.75
N GLU A 80 -4.96 15.54 -9.53
CA GLU A 80 -5.06 15.29 -10.97
C GLU A 80 -5.63 13.88 -11.23
N PRO A 81 -6.52 13.70 -12.21
CA PRO A 81 -6.99 12.37 -12.57
C PRO A 81 -5.85 11.54 -13.16
N TRP A 82 -5.79 10.27 -12.79
CA TRP A 82 -4.75 9.35 -13.23
C TRP A 82 -5.31 7.95 -13.41
N CYS A 83 -4.58 7.11 -14.13
CA CYS A 83 -4.81 5.66 -14.16
C CYS A 83 -3.47 4.92 -14.18
N VAL A 84 -3.55 3.62 -13.94
CA VAL A 84 -2.42 2.70 -14.11
C VAL A 84 -2.64 1.89 -15.38
N GLU A 85 -1.63 1.86 -16.24
CA GLU A 85 -1.60 1.09 -17.47
C GLU A 85 -0.47 0.05 -17.38
N ASN A 86 -0.51 -0.97 -18.25
CA ASN A 86 0.52 -2.00 -18.35
C ASN A 86 0.83 -2.73 -17.02
N LEU A 87 -0.19 -2.94 -16.18
CA LEU A 87 -0.01 -3.61 -14.89
C LEU A 87 0.23 -5.12 -15.07
N GLY A 88 1.36 -5.59 -14.57
CA GLY A 88 1.72 -7.02 -14.55
C GLY A 88 2.11 -7.48 -13.16
N PHE A 89 1.61 -8.65 -12.74
CA PHE A 89 2.08 -9.36 -11.54
C PHE A 89 3.17 -10.36 -11.94
N ALA A 90 4.43 -10.00 -11.70
CA ALA A 90 5.59 -10.77 -12.14
C ALA A 90 5.93 -11.92 -11.17
N LYS A 91 5.85 -11.68 -9.85
CA LYS A 91 6.28 -12.64 -8.83
C LYS A 91 5.45 -12.49 -7.56
N PRO A 92 4.94 -13.57 -6.94
CA PRO A 92 4.28 -13.47 -5.64
C PRO A 92 5.27 -13.12 -4.52
N LEU A 93 4.84 -12.31 -3.55
CA LEU A 93 5.55 -12.15 -2.27
C LEU A 93 4.99 -13.15 -1.27
N VAL A 94 5.82 -14.12 -0.90
CA VAL A 94 5.51 -15.11 0.14
C VAL A 94 6.01 -14.58 1.48
N LEU A 95 5.13 -14.54 2.48
CA LEU A 95 5.48 -14.16 3.85
C LEU A 95 5.70 -15.42 4.67
N ARG A 96 6.96 -15.67 5.05
CA ARG A 96 7.28 -16.80 5.93
C ARG A 96 7.02 -16.40 7.38
N LEU A 97 6.13 -17.14 8.03
CA LEU A 97 5.75 -16.90 9.41
C LEU A 97 6.35 -17.96 10.34
N LEU A 98 6.84 -17.50 11.49
CA LEU A 98 7.18 -18.35 12.63
C LEU A 98 5.88 -18.85 13.32
N PRO A 99 5.96 -19.87 14.18
CA PRO A 99 4.79 -20.44 14.87
C PRO A 99 4.00 -19.43 15.73
N ASP A 100 4.62 -18.33 16.15
CA ASP A 100 3.97 -17.26 16.91
C ASP A 100 3.27 -16.22 16.01
N GLY A 101 3.30 -16.41 14.68
CA GLY A 101 2.70 -15.52 13.69
C GLY A 101 3.56 -14.32 13.30
N SER A 102 4.76 -14.17 13.86
CA SER A 102 5.73 -13.17 13.42
C SER A 102 6.43 -13.60 12.13
N LEU A 103 7.05 -12.64 11.40
CA LEU A 103 7.82 -12.96 10.21
C LEU A 103 9.15 -13.61 10.58
N GLU A 104 9.56 -14.62 9.81
CA GLU A 104 10.88 -15.25 9.94
C GLU A 104 12.00 -14.25 9.65
N GLU A 105 11.83 -13.42 8.61
CA GLU A 105 12.76 -12.36 8.25
C GLU A 105 12.06 -11.01 8.15
N PRO A 106 12.72 -9.90 8.54
CA PRO A 106 12.23 -8.57 8.28
C PRO A 106 11.91 -8.41 6.80
N THR A 107 10.66 -8.04 6.51
CA THR A 107 10.18 -7.85 5.14
C THR A 107 9.57 -6.45 5.03
N GLU A 108 10.09 -5.66 4.11
CA GLU A 108 9.52 -4.37 3.71
C GLU A 108 8.93 -4.49 2.30
N MET A 109 7.72 -3.98 2.10
CA MET A 109 7.14 -3.79 0.77
C MET A 109 7.25 -2.32 0.39
N ARG A 110 7.65 -2.06 -0.85
CA ARG A 110 7.94 -0.72 -1.35
C ARG A 110 7.26 -0.47 -2.68
N LEU A 111 6.56 0.66 -2.79
CA LEU A 111 6.17 1.23 -4.06
C LEU A 111 7.23 2.24 -4.48
N VAL A 112 7.80 2.04 -5.67
CA VAL A 112 8.78 2.92 -6.30
C VAL A 112 8.10 3.61 -7.48
N LEU A 113 8.15 4.93 -7.50
CA LEU A 113 7.53 5.78 -8.53
C LEU A 113 8.58 6.70 -9.15
N TRP A 114 8.84 6.54 -10.44
CA TRP A 114 9.74 7.41 -11.19
C TRP A 114 9.00 8.62 -11.76
N PRO A 115 9.72 9.75 -11.98
CA PRO A 115 9.11 10.96 -12.56
C PRO A 115 8.50 10.77 -13.95
N ASP A 116 8.96 9.79 -14.71
CA ASP A 116 8.47 9.44 -16.05
C ASP A 116 7.19 8.59 -16.04
N GLY A 117 6.71 8.21 -14.85
CA GLY A 117 5.50 7.42 -14.66
C GLY A 117 5.75 5.91 -14.54
N ARG A 118 6.98 5.40 -14.69
CA ARG A 118 7.25 4.00 -14.33
C ARG A 118 6.92 3.79 -12.85
N LEU A 119 6.33 2.64 -12.53
CA LEU A 119 6.12 2.22 -11.14
C LEU A 119 6.42 0.75 -10.95
N GLU A 120 6.95 0.42 -9.78
CA GLU A 120 7.24 -0.94 -9.36
C GLU A 120 6.78 -1.14 -7.90
N VAL A 121 6.23 -2.31 -7.59
CA VAL A 121 6.10 -2.77 -6.21
C VAL A 121 7.11 -3.88 -5.99
N GLU A 122 8.03 -3.66 -5.08
CA GLU A 122 9.13 -4.56 -4.73
C GLU A 122 9.10 -4.92 -3.24
N SER A 123 9.73 -6.04 -2.88
CA SER A 123 10.07 -6.35 -1.49
C SER A 123 11.55 -6.18 -1.24
N GLU A 124 11.91 -5.86 0.00
CA GLU A 124 13.23 -6.11 0.56
C GLU A 124 13.09 -7.09 1.74
N ILE A 125 13.81 -8.20 1.68
CA ILE A 125 13.80 -9.24 2.71
C ILE A 125 15.20 -9.37 3.28
N GLY A 126 15.31 -9.30 4.60
CA GLY A 126 16.58 -9.40 5.34
C GLY A 126 16.76 -8.26 6.32
N GLY A 127 17.45 -8.54 7.43
CA GLY A 127 17.76 -7.53 8.46
C GLY A 127 19.05 -6.74 8.21
N ASP A 128 19.95 -7.29 7.40
CA ASP A 128 21.21 -6.66 7.00
C ASP A 128 21.05 -6.07 5.58
N PRO A 129 21.22 -4.75 5.41
CA PRO A 129 21.17 -4.12 4.09
C PRO A 129 22.20 -4.64 3.08
N GLU A 130 23.32 -5.22 3.51
CA GLU A 130 24.34 -5.77 2.59
C GLU A 130 23.95 -7.14 2.03
N ASP A 131 23.12 -7.90 2.76
CA ASP A 131 22.68 -9.25 2.41
C ASP A 131 21.19 -9.33 2.04
N SER A 132 20.49 -8.19 2.02
CA SER A 132 19.06 -8.15 1.74
C SER A 132 18.74 -8.54 0.29
N ILE A 133 17.61 -9.22 0.12
CA ILE A 133 17.13 -9.66 -1.20
C ILE A 133 16.01 -8.73 -1.64
N VAL A 134 16.24 -8.05 -2.77
CA VAL A 134 15.22 -7.25 -3.44
C VAL A 134 14.54 -8.08 -4.55
N SER A 135 13.22 -7.99 -4.64
CA SER A 135 12.44 -8.66 -5.70
C SER A 135 11.29 -7.78 -6.15
N VAL A 136 11.15 -7.60 -7.47
CA VAL A 136 10.00 -6.91 -8.07
C VAL A 136 8.82 -7.89 -8.17
N HIS A 137 7.65 -7.43 -7.75
CA HIS A 137 6.40 -8.20 -7.73
C HIS A 137 5.38 -7.67 -8.73
N VAL A 138 5.30 -6.35 -8.86
CA VAL A 138 4.40 -5.66 -9.78
C VAL A 138 5.17 -4.63 -10.56
N GLU A 139 4.92 -4.56 -11.85
CA GLU A 139 5.39 -3.50 -12.73
C GLU A 139 4.16 -2.85 -13.36
N ALA A 140 4.17 -1.52 -13.49
CA ALA A 140 3.13 -0.80 -14.22
C ALA A 140 3.60 0.59 -14.67
N THR A 141 2.70 1.34 -15.29
CA THR A 141 2.90 2.73 -15.68
C THR A 141 1.77 3.60 -15.13
N LEU A 142 2.12 4.63 -14.35
CA LEU A 142 1.23 5.71 -13.94
C LEU A 142 1.09 6.71 -15.10
N VAL A 143 -0.14 6.90 -15.55
CA VAL A 143 -0.48 7.87 -16.60
C VAL A 143 -1.41 8.93 -16.01
N ARG A 144 -0.96 10.19 -16.04
CA ARG A 144 -1.85 11.34 -15.75
C ARG A 144 -2.81 11.50 -16.91
N LYS A 145 -4.11 11.58 -16.62
CA LYS A 145 -5.14 11.85 -17.63
C LYS A 145 -5.44 13.35 -17.63
N SER A 146 -5.64 13.91 -18.81
CA SER A 146 -6.31 15.19 -18.97
C SER A 146 -7.74 14.91 -19.42
N GLY A 147 -8.71 15.17 -18.56
CA GLY A 147 -10.14 15.02 -18.87
C GLY A 147 -10.83 13.82 -18.20
N GLY A 148 -12.15 13.96 -18.01
CA GLY A 148 -13.01 12.99 -17.32
C GLY A 148 -13.26 11.71 -18.11
N TRP A 149 -13.81 10.70 -17.42
CA TRP A 149 -14.19 9.41 -17.96
C TRP A 149 -14.96 9.54 -19.29
N VAL A 150 -14.33 9.17 -20.41
CA VAL A 150 -15.05 8.92 -21.65
C VAL A 150 -15.80 7.61 -21.44
N LYS A 151 -17.13 7.68 -21.27
CA LYS A 151 -17.99 6.50 -21.24
C LYS A 151 -17.71 5.67 -22.48
N THR A 152 -17.01 4.56 -22.33
CA THR A 152 -16.87 3.58 -23.41
C THR A 152 -18.27 3.07 -23.71
N ASN A 153 -18.67 3.12 -24.99
CA ASN A 153 -20.00 2.68 -25.42
C ASN A 153 -20.29 1.30 -24.85
N ARG A 154 -21.36 1.20 -24.06
CA ARG A 154 -21.95 -0.06 -23.63
C ARG A 154 -22.22 -0.86 -24.91
N PRO A 155 -21.68 -2.08 -25.08
CA PRO A 155 -22.06 -2.89 -26.23
C PRO A 155 -23.59 -3.01 -26.24
N GLU A 156 -24.19 -2.78 -27.40
CA GLU A 156 -25.63 -2.95 -27.59
C GLU A 156 -26.02 -4.31 -27.02
N GLN A 157 -26.97 -4.28 -26.09
CA GLN A 157 -27.58 -5.52 -25.63
C GLN A 157 -28.35 -6.03 -26.85
N ASP A 158 -27.85 -7.09 -27.47
CA ASP A 158 -28.60 -7.83 -28.47
C ASP A 158 -29.95 -8.21 -27.85
N ALA A 159 -31.00 -7.55 -28.35
CA ALA A 159 -32.37 -7.82 -27.99
C ALA A 159 -32.66 -9.29 -28.34
N ARG A 160 -32.97 -10.08 -27.32
CA ARG A 160 -33.67 -11.36 -27.46
C ARG A 160 -35.16 -11.15 -27.23
#